data_AF-A0A2S9GN43-F1
#
_entry.id   AF-A0A2S9GN43-F1
#
_cell.length_a   1.000
_cell.length_b   1.000
_cell.length_c   1.000
_cell.angle_alpha   90.00
_cell.angle_beta   90.00
_cell.angle_gamma   90.00
#
_symmetry.space_group_name_H-M   'P 1'
#
loop_
_entity.id
_entity.type
_entity.pdbx_description
1 polymer ?
#
loop_
_entity_poly.entity_id
_entity_poly.type
_entity_poly.pdbx_seq_one_letter_code
_entity_poly.pdbx_strand_id
1 'polypeptide(L)' 'WSPDRAHRWHRAQGWLVGVNFIPANAINQLEMFQPGTFDPRRIDSELRMAKLMGLNTVRVFLHDLLWVQDRVGFQRRLAR' A
#
# COMPACT_ATOMS: atom_id res chain seq x y z
N TRP A 1 -2.81 18.69 -6.16
CA TRP A 1 -4.25 19.07 -6.19
C TRP A 1 -4.40 20.44 -5.55
N SER A 2 -5.44 21.21 -5.86
CA SER A 2 -5.73 22.44 -5.10
C SER A 2 -6.19 22.09 -3.67
N PRO A 3 -6.00 22.99 -2.68
CA PRO A 3 -6.45 22.78 -1.31
C PRO A 3 -7.94 22.41 -1.22
N ASP A 4 -8.80 23.10 -1.97
CA ASP A 4 -10.24 22.83 -1.99
C ASP A 4 -10.57 21.43 -2.51
N ARG A 5 -9.84 20.96 -3.53
CA ARG A 5 -10.03 19.61 -4.06
C ARG A 5 -9.64 18.56 -3.01
N ALA A 6 -8.52 18.76 -2.32
CA ALA A 6 -8.09 17.85 -1.25
C ALA A 6 -9.12 17.81 -0.11
N HIS A 7 -9.61 18.97 0.32
CA HIS A 7 -10.63 19.05 1.36
C HIS A 7 -11.97 18.41 0.96
N ARG A 8 -12.43 18.61 -0.28
CA ARG A 8 -13.65 17.95 -0.77
C ARG A 8 -13.50 16.43 -0.80
N TRP A 9 -12.35 15.93 -1.27
CA TRP A 9 -12.07 14.49 -1.27
C TRP A 9 -12.05 13.91 0.14
N HIS A 10 -11.39 14.60 1.09
CA HIS A 10 -11.28 14.16 2.47
C HIS A 10 -12.65 14.10 3.16
N ARG A 11 -13.48 15.15 3.00
CA ARG A 11 -14.84 15.18 3.56
C ARG A 11 -15.79 14.13 2.99
N ALA A 12 -15.53 13.65 1.77
CA ALA A 12 -16.31 12.58 1.16
C ALA A 12 -15.96 11.19 1.74
N GLN A 13 -14.86 11.06 2.49
CA GLN A 13 -14.53 9.82 3.17
C GLN A 13 -15.35 9.70 4.47
N GLY A 14 -15.85 8.50 4.75
CA GLY A 14 -16.43 8.19 6.07
C GLY A 14 -15.35 8.07 7.15
N TRP A 15 -15.71 7.51 8.30
CA TRP A 15 -14.74 7.19 9.35
C TRP A 15 -13.70 6.18 8.82
N LEU A 16 -12.42 6.57 8.82
CA LEU A 16 -11.35 5.72 8.32
C LEU A 16 -10.97 4.69 9.38
N VAL A 17 -11.13 3.41 9.05
CA VAL A 17 -10.69 2.27 9.86
C VAL A 17 -9.66 1.51 9.07
N GLY A 18 -8.44 1.41 9.60
CA GLY A 18 -7.33 0.86 8.84
C GLY A 18 -6.17 0.38 9.68
N VAL A 19 -5.16 -0.15 8.99
CA VAL A 19 -3.95 -0.74 9.57
C VAL A 19 -2.71 -0.30 8.80
N ASN A 20 -1.54 -0.38 9.43
CA ASN A 20 -0.29 -0.43 8.68
C ASN A 20 -0.16 -1.84 8.08
N PHE A 21 0.02 -1.94 6.77
CA PHE A 21 -0.01 -3.20 6.04
C PHE A 21 1.39 -3.62 5.59
N ILE A 22 1.72 -4.88 5.88
CA ILE A 22 2.85 -5.64 5.35
C ILE A 22 2.29 -7.03 5.03
N PRO A 23 2.57 -7.61 3.84
CA PRO A 23 2.01 -8.90 3.49
C PRO A 23 2.60 -10.02 4.34
N ALA A 24 1.87 -11.13 4.50
CA ALA A 24 2.26 -12.20 5.42
C ALA A 24 3.62 -12.87 5.11
N ASN A 25 4.16 -12.67 3.90
CA ASN A 25 5.45 -13.19 3.45
C ASN A 25 6.59 -12.15 3.50
N ALA A 26 6.38 -11.00 4.14
CA ALA A 26 7.40 -9.97 4.33
C ALA A 26 7.51 -9.60 5.81
N ILE A 27 8.74 -9.44 6.30
CA ILE A 27 9.01 -9.05 7.69
C ILE A 27 8.99 -7.52 7.87
N ASN A 28 9.18 -6.76 6.80
CA ASN A 28 9.29 -5.30 6.83
C ASN A 28 8.79 -4.64 5.53
N GLN A 29 8.72 -3.30 5.55
CA GLN A 29 8.27 -2.47 4.44
C GLN A 29 9.18 -2.49 3.20
N LEU A 30 10.47 -2.83 3.35
CA LEU A 30 11.36 -2.98 2.21
C LEU A 30 11.04 -4.28 1.49
N GLU A 31 10.99 -5.38 2.23
CA GLU A 31 10.72 -6.71 1.72
C GLU A 31 9.34 -6.76 1.04
N MET A 32 8.34 -6.04 1.53
CA MET A 32 7.04 -5.92 0.85
C MET A 32 7.16 -5.55 -0.66
N PHE A 33 8.15 -4.76 -1.06
CA PHE A 33 8.32 -4.26 -2.43
C PHE A 33 9.57 -4.81 -3.15
N GLN A 34 10.30 -5.73 -2.53
CA GLN A 34 11.46 -6.35 -3.16
C GLN A 34 11.05 -7.46 -4.15
N PRO A 35 11.87 -7.74 -5.19
CA PRO A 35 11.51 -8.72 -6.22
C PRO A 35 11.20 -10.13 -5.69
N GLY A 36 11.89 -10.58 -4.65
CA GLY A 36 11.76 -11.96 -4.13
C GLY A 36 10.47 -12.23 -3.38
N THR A 37 9.80 -11.19 -2.92
CA THR A 37 8.69 -11.24 -1.94
C THR A 37 7.47 -10.46 -2.40
N PHE A 38 7.61 -9.57 -3.39
CA PHE A 38 6.48 -8.89 -3.99
C PHE A 38 5.56 -9.87 -4.71
N ASP A 39 4.44 -10.19 -4.08
CA ASP A 39 3.41 -11.09 -4.58
C ASP A 39 2.07 -10.34 -4.68
N PRO A 40 1.70 -9.82 -5.88
CA PRO A 40 0.48 -9.04 -6.04
C PRO A 40 -0.79 -9.86 -5.82
N ARG A 41 -0.76 -11.18 -6.03
CA ARG A 41 -1.94 -12.04 -5.81
C ARG A 41 -2.20 -12.22 -4.31
N ARG A 42 -1.14 -12.40 -3.53
CA ARG A 42 -1.21 -12.43 -2.06
C ARG A 42 -1.68 -11.09 -1.51
N ILE A 43 -1.08 -9.99 -1.95
CA ILE A 43 -1.46 -8.64 -1.52
C ILE A 43 -2.95 -8.40 -1.79
N ASP A 44 -3.46 -8.70 -2.99
CA ASP A 44 -4.89 -8.58 -3.31
C ASP A 44 -5.77 -9.46 -2.40
N SER A 45 -5.37 -10.70 -2.14
CA SER A 45 -6.11 -11.61 -1.26
C SER A 45 -6.17 -11.11 0.18
N GLU A 46 -5.06 -10.61 0.72
CA GLU A 46 -4.98 -10.08 2.08
C GLU A 46 -5.75 -8.77 2.24
N LEU A 47 -5.70 -7.88 1.24
CA LEU A 47 -6.51 -6.66 1.21
C LEU A 47 -8.02 -6.96 1.07
N ARG A 48 -8.40 -8.02 0.36
CA ARG A 48 -9.79 -8.50 0.34
C ARG A 48 -10.24 -8.99 1.70
N MET A 49 -9.40 -9.75 2.41
CA MET A 49 -9.70 -10.16 3.79
C MET A 49 -9.85 -8.94 4.72
N ALA A 50 -8.93 -7.97 4.64
CA ALA A 50 -9.03 -6.71 5.38
C ALA A 50 -10.36 -5.99 5.14
N LYS A 51 -10.80 -5.92 3.87
CA LYS A 51 -12.10 -5.34 3.51
C LYS A 51 -13.28 -6.13 4.09
N LEU A 52 -13.25 -7.46 4.05
CA LEU A 52 -14.29 -8.31 4.65
C LEU A 52 -14.37 -8.15 6.17
N MET A 53 -13.25 -7.86 6.83
CA MET A 53 -13.18 -7.52 8.26
C MET A 53 -13.65 -6.09 8.58
N GLY A 54 -14.02 -5.30 7.57
CA GLY A 54 -14.55 -3.94 7.75
C GLY A 54 -13.50 -2.83 7.70
N LEU A 55 -12.24 -3.12 7.37
CA LEU A 55 -11.24 -2.09 7.12
C LEU A 55 -11.52 -1.40 5.78
N ASN A 56 -11.37 -0.07 5.75
CA ASN A 56 -11.58 0.74 4.55
C ASN A 56 -10.33 1.48 4.10
N THR A 57 -9.25 1.43 4.89
CA THR A 57 -7.97 2.05 4.56
C THR A 57 -6.80 1.18 5.01
N VAL A 58 -5.68 1.29 4.30
CA VAL A 58 -4.40 0.73 4.72
C VAL A 58 -3.32 1.78 4.53
N ARG A 59 -2.29 1.71 5.37
CA ARG A 59 -1.09 2.53 5.24
C ARG A 59 0.10 1.64 4.91
N VAL A 60 0.84 2.04 3.89
CA VAL A 60 2.13 1.43 3.50
C VAL A 60 3.22 2.48 3.59
N PHE A 61 4.47 2.03 3.64
CA PHE A 61 5.64 2.90 3.67
C PHE A 61 6.43 2.69 2.40
N LEU A 62 6.67 3.78 1.67
CA LEU A 62 7.58 3.80 0.53
C LEU A 62 8.93 4.31 1.02
N HIS A 63 9.99 3.56 0.75
CA HIS A 63 11.34 3.88 1.21
C HIS A 63 12.24 4.20 0.02
N ASP A 64 13.08 5.23 0.15
CA ASP A 64 14.08 5.63 -0.86
C ASP A 64 15.12 4.53 -1.16
N LEU A 65 15.43 3.65 -0.20
CA LEU A 65 16.32 2.51 -0.44
C LEU A 65 15.81 1.58 -1.55
N LEU A 66 14.49 1.40 -1.69
CA LEU A 66 13.89 0.62 -2.78
C LEU A 66 14.11 1.31 -4.14
N TRP A 67 14.06 2.64 -4.14
CA TRP A 67 14.32 3.45 -5.32
C TRP A 67 15.79 3.40 -5.74
N VAL A 68 16.71 3.51 -4.78
CA VAL A 68 18.16 3.42 -5.01
C VAL A 68 18.54 2.04 -5.53
N GLN A 69 17.94 0.97 -4.99
CA GLN A 69 18.26 -0.41 -5.37
C GLN A 69 17.75 -0.76 -6.78
N ASP A 70 16.49 -0.47 -7.10
CA ASP A 70 15.87 -0.82 -8.39
C ASP A 70 14.70 0.11 -8.68
N ARG A 71 14.99 1.34 -9.10
CA ARG A 71 13.98 2.35 -9.45
C ARG A 71 12.91 1.82 -10.40
N VAL A 72 13.32 1.18 -11.49
CA VAL A 72 12.40 0.76 -12.56
C VAL A 72 11.50 -0.37 -12.08
N GLY A 73 12.06 -1.40 -11.42
CA GLY A 73 11.27 -2.49 -10.87
C GLY A 73 10.39 -2.04 -9.72
N PHE A 74 10.87 -1.14 -8.85
CA PHE A 74 10.05 -0.58 -7.77
C PHE A 74 8.86 0.21 -8.33
N GLN A 75 9.07 1.10 -9.31
CA GLN A 75 7.97 1.81 -9.98
C GLN A 75 6.96 0.86 -10.65
N ARG A 76 7.45 -0.21 -11.32
CA ARG A 76 6.57 -1.23 -11.92
C ARG A 76 5.71 -1.95 -10.88
N ARG A 77 6.25 -2.19 -9.68
CA ARG A 77 5.51 -2.83 -8.57
C ARG A 77 4.47 -1.89 -7.97
N LEU A 78 4.74 -0.59 -7.89
CA LEU A 78 3.77 0.43 -7.44
C LEU A 78 2.64 0.71 -8.45
N ALA A 79 2.89 0.49 -9.74
CA ALA A 79 1.92 0.75 -10.80
C ALA A 79 0.93 -0.41 -11.05
N ARG A 80 1.04 -1.51 -10.29
CA ARG A 80 0.11 -2.64 -10.32
C ARG A 80 -1.01 -2.46 -9.32
#